data_AF-K1U2K6-F1
#
_entry.id   AF-K1U2K6-F1
#
_cell.length_a   1.000
_cell.length_b   1.000
_cell.length_c   1.000
_cell.angle_alpha   90.00
_cell.angle_beta   90.00
_cell.angle_gamma   90.00
#
_symmetry.space_group_name_H-M   'P 1'
#
loop_
_entity.id
_entity.type
_entity.pdbx_description
1 polymer ?
#
loop_
_entity_poly.entity_id
_entity_poly.type
_entity_poly.pdbx_seq_one_letter_code
_entity_poly.pdbx_strand_id
1 'polypeptide(L)' 'QKLKLPENKVPYSMTRYGNTSSASIPLTVVTEIRNEVNASSKKLLCCGFGVGLSWGTVALEIDNIVISDLIEI' A
#
# COMPACT_ATOMS: atom_id res chain seq x y z
N GLN A 1 6.96 -8.96 13.26
CA GLN A 1 8.26 -9.25 12.60
C GLN A 1 8.43 -10.69 12.06
N LYS A 2 7.37 -11.50 11.85
CA LYS A 2 7.52 -12.91 11.41
C LYS A 2 8.26 -13.11 10.07
N LEU A 3 8.06 -12.19 9.13
CA LEU A 3 8.67 -12.25 7.78
C LEU A 3 10.07 -11.63 7.71
N LYS A 4 10.57 -11.02 8.80
CA LYS A 4 11.90 -10.39 8.86
C LYS A 4 12.19 -9.41 7.71
N LEU A 5 11.16 -8.68 7.26
CA LEU A 5 11.30 -7.68 6.21
C LEU A 5 11.92 -6.39 6.76
N PRO A 6 12.75 -5.69 5.97
CA PRO A 6 13.19 -4.33 6.30
C PRO A 6 11.98 -3.40 6.49
N GLU A 7 12.05 -2.50 7.48
CA GLU A 7 10.94 -1.58 7.78
C GLU A 7 10.62 -0.67 6.58
N ASN A 8 11.65 -0.22 5.86
CA ASN A 8 11.48 0.61 4.67
C ASN A 8 10.80 -0.10 3.49
N LYS A 9 10.54 -1.40 3.56
CA LYS A 9 9.78 -2.17 2.56
C LYS A 9 8.33 -2.43 2.98
N VAL A 10 7.90 -1.90 4.11
CA VAL A 10 6.55 -2.05 4.63
C VAL A 10 6.03 -0.65 4.98
N PRO A 11 5.47 0.10 4.01
CA PRO A 11 4.98 1.45 4.27
C PRO A 11 3.79 1.46 5.24
N TYR A 12 3.68 2.49 6.09
CA TYR A 12 2.64 2.62 7.11
C TYR A 12 1.93 3.97 7.02
N SER A 13 0.65 3.95 6.63
CA SER A 13 -0.22 5.14 6.63
C SER A 13 -1.15 5.21 7.85
N MET A 14 -1.26 4.10 8.61
CA MET A 14 -2.20 3.94 9.73
C MET A 14 -2.00 4.96 10.85
N THR A 15 -0.77 5.44 11.05
CA THR A 15 -0.46 6.46 12.05
C THR A 15 -1.18 7.79 11.76
N ARG A 16 -1.47 8.07 10.48
CA ARG A 16 -2.17 9.30 10.05
C ARG A 16 -3.65 9.09 9.78
N TYR A 17 -4.03 7.95 9.20
CA TYR A 17 -5.40 7.72 8.70
C TYR A 17 -6.17 6.65 9.45
N GLY A 18 -5.54 5.96 10.40
CA GLY A 18 -6.12 4.80 11.06
C GLY A 18 -6.37 3.64 10.10
N ASN A 19 -7.28 2.75 10.49
CA ASN A 19 -7.72 1.64 9.66
C ASN A 19 -8.89 2.08 8.78
N THR A 20 -8.62 2.31 7.49
CA THR A 20 -9.63 2.73 6.50
C THR A 20 -10.25 1.55 5.76
N SER A 21 -10.26 0.37 6.38
CA SER A 21 -10.82 -0.87 5.82
C SER A 21 -10.17 -1.19 4.45
N SER A 22 -10.97 -1.48 3.42
CA SER A 22 -10.51 -1.80 2.07
C SER A 22 -9.69 -0.69 1.41
N ALA A 23 -9.87 0.57 1.81
CA ALA A 23 -9.10 1.70 1.29
C ALA A 23 -7.67 1.77 1.83
N SER A 24 -7.31 0.97 2.85
CA SER A 24 -6.00 1.05 3.51
C SER A 24 -4.84 0.80 2.55
N ILE A 25 -4.96 -0.18 1.65
CA ILE A 25 -3.91 -0.51 0.66
C ILE A 25 -3.73 0.64 -0.35
N PRO A 26 -4.75 1.05 -1.13
CA PRO A 26 -4.58 2.12 -2.10
C PRO A 26 -4.21 3.46 -1.44
N LEU A 27 -4.76 3.78 -0.27
CA LEU A 27 -4.39 4.98 0.47
C LEU A 27 -2.89 4.98 0.82
N THR A 28 -2.37 3.87 1.33
CA THR A 28 -0.92 3.74 1.62
C THR A 28 -0.08 3.91 0.36
N VAL A 29 -0.54 3.41 -0.79
CA VAL A 29 0.18 3.62 -2.06
C VAL A 29 0.24 5.10 -2.42
N VAL A 30 -0.90 5.81 -2.32
CA VAL A 30 -1.00 7.25 -2.60
C VAL A 30 -0.13 8.07 -1.64
N THR A 31 -0.12 7.72 -0.36
CA THR A 31 0.45 8.60 0.67
C THR A 31 1.90 8.32 1.00
N GLU A 32 2.35 7.07 0.89
CA GLU A 32 3.69 6.68 1.33
C GLU A 32 4.66 6.44 0.17
N ILE A 33 4.19 5.89 -0.95
CA ILE A 33 5.08 5.41 -2.03
C ILE A 33 4.76 5.98 -3.41
N ARG A 34 3.87 6.97 -3.51
CA ARG A 34 3.47 7.56 -4.80
C ARG A 34 4.63 8.00 -5.67
N ASN A 35 5.58 8.73 -5.10
CA ASN A 35 6.74 9.21 -5.86
C ASN A 35 7.60 8.04 -6.37
N GLU A 36 7.70 6.95 -5.61
CA GLU A 36 8.48 5.77 -6.01
C GLU A 36 7.84 5.01 -7.16
N VAL A 37 6.52 4.82 -7.11
CA VAL A 37 5.76 4.08 -8.12
C VAL A 37 5.53 4.89 -9.40
N ASN A 38 5.54 6.22 -9.31
CA ASN A 38 5.52 7.12 -10.47
C ASN A 38 6.88 7.18 -11.17
N ALA A 39 7.98 7.03 -10.42
CA ALA A 39 9.33 7.25 -10.94
C ALA A 39 9.98 6.03 -11.60
N SER A 40 9.52 4.82 -11.28
CA SER A 40 10.15 3.59 -11.75
C SER A 40 9.25 2.37 -11.63
N SER A 41 9.57 1.31 -12.36
CA SER A 41 8.93 0.02 -12.17
C SER A 41 9.13 -0.52 -10.75
N LYS A 42 8.06 -1.05 -10.17
CA LYS A 42 8.03 -1.60 -8.81
C LYS A 42 7.30 -2.93 -8.81
N LYS A 43 7.79 -3.84 -7.96
CA LYS A 43 7.11 -5.09 -7.61
C LYS A 43 6.48 -4.92 -6.24
N LEU A 44 5.17 -4.99 -6.19
CA LEU A 44 4.40 -4.82 -4.96
C LEU A 44 3.76 -6.16 -4.56
N LEU A 45 3.81 -6.44 -3.27
CA LEU A 45 3.04 -7.50 -2.64
C LEU A 45 2.03 -6.85 -1.71
N CYS A 46 0.75 -6.97 -2.05
CA CYS A 46 -0.34 -6.41 -1.25
C CYS A 46 -1.13 -7.54 -0.61
N CYS A 47 -1.34 -7.45 0.70
CA CYS A 47 -2.09 -8.44 1.48
C CYS A 47 -3.20 -7.73 2.26
N GLY A 48 -4.44 -8.15 2.06
CA GLY A 48 -5.60 -7.71 2.82
C GLY A 48 -6.14 -8.84 3.69
N PHE A 49 -6.58 -8.50 4.90
CA PHE A 49 -7.20 -9.43 5.86
C PHE A 49 -8.49 -8.79 6.36
N GLY A 50 -9.56 -9.58 6.48
CA GLY A 50 -10.89 -9.07 6.77
C GLY A 50 -11.78 -10.01 7.57
N VAL A 51 -13.06 -9.67 7.65
CA VAL A 51 -14.07 -10.38 8.44
C VAL A 51 -14.23 -11.84 8.01
N GLY A 52 -14.57 -12.71 8.98
CA GLY A 52 -14.82 -14.13 8.74
C GLY A 52 -13.58 -14.99 8.46
N LEU A 53 -12.37 -14.48 8.76
CA LEU A 53 -11.08 -15.10 8.41
C LEU A 53 -10.75 -15.08 6.91
N SER A 54 -11.26 -14.06 6.21
CA SER A 54 -10.97 -13.86 4.79
C SER A 54 -9.61 -13.16 4.61
N TRP A 55 -8.81 -13.61 3.64
CA TRP A 55 -7.61 -12.90 3.19
C TRP A 55 -7.51 -12.91 1.67
N GLY A 56 -6.84 -11.90 1.14
CA GLY A 56 -6.53 -11.79 -0.28
C GLY A 56 -5.11 -11.25 -0.46
N THR A 57 -4.39 -11.81 -1.43
CA THR A 57 -3.03 -11.39 -1.76
C THR A 57 -2.92 -11.17 -3.26
N VAL A 58 -2.22 -10.11 -3.64
CA VAL A 58 -1.82 -9.85 -5.02
C VAL A 58 -0.34 -9.51 -5.06
N ALA A 59 0.38 -10.15 -5.99
CA ALA A 59 1.71 -9.74 -6.40
C ALA A 59 1.55 -9.07 -7.77
N LEU A 60 1.91 -7.80 -7.86
CA LEU A 60 1.80 -7.03 -9.10
C LEU A 60 3.13 -6.34 -9.43
N GLU A 61 3.40 -6.24 -10.73
CA GLU A 61 4.45 -5.43 -11.28
C GLU A 61 3.79 -4.23 -11.95
N ILE A 62 4.22 -3.04 -11.55
CA ILE A 62 3.72 -1.76 -12.04
C ILE A 62 4.87 -1.02 -12.68
N ASP A 63 4.60 -0.29 -13.75
CA ASP A 63 5.61 0.50 -14.46
C ASP A 63 5.11 1.93 -14.69
N ASN A 64 5.78 2.90 -14.06
CA ASN A 64 5.53 4.34 -14.17
C ASN A 64 4.04 4.71 -14.11
N ILE A 65 3.33 4.19 -13.10
CA ILE A 65 1.90 4.41 -12.97
C ILE A 65 1.62 5.84 -12.54
N VAL A 66 0.55 6.43 -13.08
CA VAL A 66 0.12 7.78 -12.68
C VAL A 66 -0.88 7.66 -11.55
N ILE A 67 -0.54 8.25 -10.41
CA ILE A 67 -1.41 8.32 -9.23
C ILE A 67 -1.84 9.77 -8.99
N SER A 68 -3.13 9.99 -8.74
CA SER A 68 -3.71 11.28 -8.39
C SER A 68 -3.24 11.80 -7.02
N ASP A 69 -3.32 13.12 -6.82
CA ASP A 69 -3.08 13.72 -5.50
C ASP A 69 -4.11 13.25 -4.47
N LEU A 70 -3.68 13.16 -3.21
CA LEU A 70 -4.61 13.01 -2.10
C LEU A 70 -5.40 14.32 -1.95
N ILE A 71 -6.72 14.22 -1.90
CA ILE A 71 -7.62 15.34 -1.65
C ILE A 71 -8.28 15.13 -0.29
N GLU A 72 -8.18 16.12 0.58
CA GLU A 72 -8.82 16.16 1.92
C GLU A 72 -9.78 17.35 1.97
N ILE A 73 -10.92 17.18 2.66
CA ILE A 73 -11.98 18.20 2.81
C ILE A 73 -12.05 18.63 4.29
#